data_AF-F4PP64-F1
#
_entry.id   AF-F4PP64-F1
#
_cell.length_a   1.000
_cell.length_b   1.000
_cell.length_c   1.000
_cell.angle_alpha   90.00
_cell.angle_beta   90.00
_cell.angle_gamma   90.00
#
_symmetry.space_group_name_H-M   'P 1'
#
loop_
_entity.id
_entity.type
_entity.pdbx_description
1 polymer ?
#
loop_
_entity_poly.entity_id
_entity_poly.type
_entity_poly.pdbx_seq_one_letter_code
_entity_poly.pdbx_strand_id
1 'polypeptide(L)'
;MSTLQSMRIHHSLYHSLGKMDKELIIMIFRNRYLKEMIFNFDRSEQQKQDRYSISITRVYRYDDWYSADHMIRHRHFGLLINKLQRGISVAFTNKSIELICQEVKDTEQWRALYQLKRSSFVGANLVWCACLGGNIEIIQTLLEQEHPVRLSTQDVSNISSSVTPEIRKLLTDHKVKCDTHHDQRIVGKPLTLNTDKLRRSYANFDSYKSLDSKGLENAFQEEDIELAKRILQHKDFHYSHYEFIHKNYNHRFIAKVLEVLDDPNNGIPRSSKIYLTKTRKTFKSSTMESLMCHSSSHQLYQLFVTNKEESYNIQRMVMSVGNIEFLKYIHTSSDPSWILYDISSALRVGRYDVIEYMVDTYTTKFTLENILLSIAMSGQSQTLDYFLNKKPSLQQQLLDSSIVDPKQLINHLIRENHLEMLLYLFEKVGFKNEYIKPLLKNTNMKQQLLIVLKQIGQSKCK
;
A
#
# COMPACT_ATOMS: atom_id res chain seq x y z
N MET A 1 -16.94 37.70 -19.17
CA MET A 1 -15.59 37.53 -18.61
C MET A 1 -15.57 37.06 -17.14
N SER A 2 -16.69 36.92 -16.42
CA SER A 2 -16.70 36.57 -14.98
C SER A 2 -16.79 35.06 -14.66
N THR A 3 -16.96 34.17 -15.63
CA THR A 3 -17.10 32.71 -15.40
C THR A 3 -15.81 31.91 -15.58
N LEU A 4 -14.71 32.54 -16.02
CA LEU A 4 -13.40 31.91 -16.26
C LEU A 4 -12.39 32.10 -15.12
N GLN A 5 -12.69 32.96 -14.14
CA GLN A 5 -11.79 33.22 -13.00
C GLN A 5 -11.95 32.23 -11.84
N SER A 6 -13.01 31.40 -11.81
CA SER A 6 -13.28 30.46 -10.70
C SER A 6 -12.86 29.00 -10.97
N MET A 7 -12.22 28.69 -12.10
CA MET A 7 -11.80 27.32 -12.45
C MET A 7 -10.27 27.20 -12.46
N ARG A 8 -9.67 26.99 -11.28
CA ARG A 8 -8.29 26.49 -11.18
C ARG A 8 -8.31 24.96 -11.22
N ILE A 9 -8.09 24.42 -12.41
CA ILE A 9 -7.99 22.97 -12.67
C ILE A 9 -6.63 22.44 -12.15
N HIS A 10 -6.68 21.26 -11.53
CA HIS A 10 -5.59 20.48 -10.91
C HIS A 10 -4.26 20.46 -11.65
N HIS A 11 -3.15 20.61 -10.94
CA HIS A 11 -1.77 20.46 -11.46
C HIS A 11 -1.42 19.02 -11.90
N SER A 12 -2.06 17.99 -11.31
CA SER A 12 -1.87 16.58 -11.73
C SER A 12 -2.64 16.26 -13.02
N LEU A 13 -3.87 16.75 -13.15
CA LEU A 13 -4.60 16.75 -14.41
C LEU A 13 -3.91 17.63 -15.44
N TYR A 14 -3.30 18.76 -15.08
CA TYR A 14 -2.52 19.60 -16.01
C TYR A 14 -1.24 18.92 -16.51
N HIS A 15 -0.64 18.02 -15.73
CA HIS A 15 0.52 17.24 -16.16
C HIS A 15 0.12 16.09 -17.11
N SER A 16 -1.03 15.45 -16.89
CA SER A 16 -1.60 14.42 -17.77
C SER A 16 -2.33 15.01 -19.00
N LEU A 17 -2.90 16.21 -18.86
CA LEU A 17 -3.56 17.02 -19.90
C LEU A 17 -2.60 18.02 -20.55
N GLY A 18 -1.31 18.02 -20.19
CA GLY A 18 -0.31 18.95 -20.73
C GLY A 18 -0.11 18.83 -22.24
N LYS A 19 -0.68 17.79 -22.85
CA LYS A 19 -0.76 17.58 -24.31
C LYS A 19 -2.19 17.69 -24.88
N MET A 20 -3.22 17.88 -24.06
CA MET A 20 -4.59 18.08 -24.54
C MET A 20 -4.81 19.54 -24.92
N ASP A 21 -5.27 19.74 -26.14
CA ASP A 21 -5.71 21.02 -26.69
C ASP A 21 -6.67 21.70 -25.71
N LYS A 22 -6.36 22.94 -25.30
CA LYS A 22 -7.18 23.71 -24.34
C LYS A 22 -8.62 23.84 -24.82
N GLU A 23 -8.84 23.89 -26.15
CA GLU A 23 -10.17 23.91 -26.75
C GLU A 23 -10.95 22.62 -26.49
N LEU A 24 -10.28 21.47 -26.48
CA LEU A 24 -10.92 20.19 -26.23
C LEU A 24 -11.41 20.07 -24.78
N ILE A 25 -10.61 20.52 -23.82
CA ILE A 25 -11.00 20.57 -22.40
C ILE A 25 -12.21 21.49 -22.25
N ILE A 26 -12.19 22.66 -22.88
CA ILE A 26 -13.32 23.59 -22.89
C ILE A 26 -14.57 22.94 -23.51
N MET A 27 -14.43 22.21 -24.61
CA MET A 27 -15.54 21.50 -25.27
C MET A 27 -16.13 20.39 -24.39
N ILE A 28 -15.29 19.61 -23.69
CA ILE A 28 -15.74 18.55 -22.75
C ILE A 28 -16.54 19.17 -21.61
N PHE A 29 -16.05 20.26 -21.01
CA PHE A 29 -16.73 20.91 -19.88
C PHE A 29 -17.93 21.79 -20.28
N ARG A 30 -18.01 22.24 -21.53
CA ARG A 30 -19.20 22.89 -22.10
C ARG A 30 -20.32 21.91 -22.42
N ASN A 31 -19.99 20.65 -22.69
CA ASN A 31 -20.98 19.62 -22.92
C ASN A 31 -21.58 19.15 -21.58
N ARG A 32 -22.82 19.55 -21.30
CA ARG A 32 -23.53 19.24 -20.05
C ARG A 32 -23.60 17.74 -19.76
N TYR A 33 -23.83 16.92 -20.77
CA TYR A 33 -23.94 15.46 -20.63
C TYR A 33 -22.59 14.82 -20.26
N LEU A 34 -21.50 15.19 -20.94
CA LEU A 34 -20.15 14.70 -20.61
C LEU A 34 -19.71 15.16 -19.21
N LYS A 35 -20.00 16.41 -18.87
CA LYS A 35 -19.77 16.96 -17.54
C LYS A 35 -20.50 16.14 -16.47
N GLU A 36 -21.79 15.88 -16.65
CA GLU A 36 -22.59 15.07 -15.72
C GLU A 36 -22.13 13.61 -15.67
N MET A 37 -21.75 12.99 -16.79
CA MET A 37 -21.17 11.63 -16.80
C MET A 37 -19.86 11.56 -16.02
N ILE A 38 -18.94 12.51 -16.22
CA ILE A 38 -17.66 12.54 -15.51
C ILE A 38 -17.90 12.65 -13.99
N PHE A 39 -18.81 13.53 -13.57
CA PHE A 39 -19.15 13.69 -12.15
C PHE A 39 -19.93 12.49 -11.56
N ASN A 40 -20.79 11.85 -12.35
CA ASN A 40 -21.57 10.68 -11.89
C ASN A 40 -20.74 9.41 -11.86
N PHE A 41 -19.79 9.25 -12.79
CA PHE A 41 -18.80 8.16 -12.76
C PHE A 41 -17.97 8.23 -11.48
N ASP A 42 -17.45 9.41 -11.14
CA ASP A 42 -16.72 9.69 -9.90
C ASP A 42 -17.55 9.37 -8.64
N ARG A 43 -18.83 9.76 -8.62
CA ARG A 43 -19.77 9.42 -7.52
C ARG A 43 -20.08 7.93 -7.40
N SER A 44 -20.25 7.23 -8.53
CA SER A 44 -20.63 5.81 -8.54
C SER A 44 -19.48 4.90 -8.14
N GLU A 45 -18.24 5.28 -8.46
CA GLU A 45 -17.03 4.58 -8.01
C GLU A 45 -16.75 4.87 -6.53
N GLN A 46 -16.97 6.11 -6.06
CA GLN A 46 -16.91 6.45 -4.62
C GLN A 46 -17.85 5.57 -3.78
N GLN A 47 -19.10 5.36 -4.20
CA GLN A 47 -20.08 4.54 -3.46
C GLN A 47 -19.75 3.04 -3.46
N LYS A 48 -19.07 2.54 -4.49
CA LYS A 48 -18.60 1.14 -4.54
C LYS A 48 -17.34 0.92 -3.72
N GLN A 49 -16.47 1.94 -3.64
CA GLN A 49 -15.19 1.89 -2.93
C GLN A 49 -15.33 1.93 -1.41
N ASP A 50 -16.35 2.58 -0.86
CA ASP A 50 -16.60 2.58 0.60
C ASP A 50 -16.94 1.17 1.17
N ARG A 51 -17.20 0.16 0.33
CA ARG A 51 -17.43 -1.24 0.76
C ARG A 51 -16.18 -2.13 0.81
N TYR A 52 -15.08 -1.72 0.18
CA TYR A 52 -13.85 -2.52 0.13
C TYR A 52 -12.69 -1.68 0.70
N SER A 53 -12.31 -1.98 1.94
CA SER A 53 -11.26 -1.32 2.71
C SER A 53 -9.84 -1.62 2.20
N ILE A 54 -9.63 -1.56 0.88
CA ILE A 54 -8.31 -1.53 0.27
C ILE A 54 -8.11 -0.08 -0.13
N SER A 55 -7.25 0.63 0.60
CA SER A 55 -6.98 2.05 0.39
C SER A 55 -6.21 2.26 -0.92
N ILE A 56 -6.90 2.16 -2.05
CA ILE A 56 -6.43 2.80 -3.27
C ILE A 56 -6.56 4.31 -3.01
N THR A 57 -5.50 5.04 -3.31
CA THR A 57 -5.32 6.47 -3.05
C THR A 57 -6.55 7.28 -3.45
N ARG A 58 -7.40 7.64 -2.48
CA ARG A 58 -8.39 8.71 -2.65
C ARG A 58 -7.64 9.92 -3.21
N VAL A 59 -8.03 10.36 -4.42
CA VAL A 59 -7.44 11.55 -5.03
C VAL A 59 -8.03 12.76 -4.32
N TYR A 60 -7.40 13.17 -3.23
CA TYR A 60 -7.77 14.37 -2.50
C TYR A 60 -7.39 15.60 -3.32
N ARG A 61 -8.35 16.51 -3.50
CA ARG A 61 -8.08 17.85 -4.06
C ARG A 61 -7.25 18.65 -3.08
N TYR A 62 -6.57 19.68 -3.58
CA TYR A 62 -5.79 20.59 -2.73
C TYR A 62 -6.62 21.13 -1.56
N ASP A 63 -7.90 21.44 -1.78
CA ASP A 63 -8.81 21.97 -0.75
C ASP A 63 -9.35 20.91 0.22
N ASP A 64 -9.31 19.63 -0.13
CA ASP A 64 -9.73 18.53 0.74
C ASP A 64 -8.75 18.32 1.91
N TRP A 65 -7.53 18.86 1.78
CA TRP A 65 -6.53 18.89 2.85
C TRP A 65 -6.74 20.11 3.76
N TYR A 66 -7.76 20.06 4.61
CA TYR A 66 -8.13 21.15 5.53
C TYR A 66 -7.60 20.96 6.96
N SER A 67 -7.01 19.81 7.28
CA SER A 67 -6.46 19.48 8.61
C SER A 67 -4.96 19.20 8.55
N ALA A 68 -4.21 19.81 9.47
CA ALA A 68 -2.76 19.57 9.59
C ALA A 68 -2.47 18.11 9.93
N ASP A 69 -3.22 17.51 10.87
CA ASP A 69 -3.09 16.09 11.25
C ASP A 69 -3.18 15.16 10.04
N HIS A 70 -4.14 15.44 9.15
CA HIS A 70 -4.39 14.63 7.97
C HIS A 70 -3.20 14.72 6.99
N MET A 71 -2.68 15.93 6.75
CA MET A 71 -1.51 16.15 5.89
C MET A 71 -0.24 15.51 6.46
N ILE A 72 -0.03 15.59 7.78
CA ILE A 72 1.15 15.01 8.45
C ILE A 72 1.14 13.49 8.36
N ARG A 73 0.02 12.83 8.68
CA ARG A 73 -0.11 11.35 8.61
C ARG A 73 0.11 10.79 7.21
N HIS A 74 -0.21 11.58 6.17
CA HIS A 74 0.01 11.21 4.77
C HIS A 74 1.34 11.74 4.21
N ARG A 75 2.23 12.26 5.07
CA ARG A 75 3.56 12.80 4.71
C ARG A 75 3.52 13.92 3.66
N HIS A 76 2.43 14.68 3.62
CA HIS A 76 2.27 15.85 2.75
C HIS A 76 2.77 17.14 3.43
N PHE A 77 4.00 17.11 3.95
CA PHE A 77 4.59 18.22 4.70
C PHE A 77 4.74 19.49 3.84
N GLY A 78 5.22 19.34 2.60
CA GLY A 78 5.34 20.47 1.66
C GLY A 78 4.01 21.14 1.33
N LEU A 79 2.91 20.38 1.28
CA LEU A 79 1.57 20.91 1.10
C LEU A 79 1.13 21.72 2.32
N LEU A 80 1.37 21.20 3.53
CA LEU A 80 1.06 21.90 4.78
C LEU A 80 1.82 23.22 4.86
N ILE A 81 3.13 23.21 4.61
CA ILE A 81 3.99 24.41 4.58
C ILE A 81 3.44 25.42 3.56
N ASN A 82 3.15 24.96 2.33
CA ASN A 82 2.61 25.81 1.27
C ASN A 82 1.28 26.47 1.66
N LYS A 83 0.35 25.74 2.29
CA LYS A 83 -0.92 26.30 2.74
C LYS A 83 -0.73 27.36 3.83
N LEU A 84 0.13 27.07 4.81
CA LEU A 84 0.42 27.99 5.90
C LEU A 84 1.09 29.28 5.41
N GLN A 85 2.08 29.18 4.51
CA GLN A 85 2.75 30.35 3.91
C GLN A 85 1.78 31.23 3.11
N ARG A 86 0.75 30.63 2.50
CA ARG A 86 -0.29 31.35 1.74
C ARG A 86 -1.39 31.93 2.61
N GLY A 87 -1.33 31.75 3.94
CA GLY A 87 -2.40 32.20 4.85
C GLY A 87 -3.71 31.42 4.67
N ILE A 88 -3.68 30.24 4.06
CA ILE A 88 -4.87 29.39 3.94
C ILE A 88 -5.13 28.77 5.31
N SER A 89 -6.36 28.95 5.82
CA SER A 89 -6.74 28.38 7.12
C SER A 89 -6.65 26.85 7.06
N VAL A 90 -5.85 26.29 7.97
CA VAL A 90 -5.69 24.86 8.18
C VAL A 90 -5.98 24.62 9.65
N ALA A 91 -6.88 23.68 9.95
CA ALA A 91 -7.16 23.30 11.32
C ALA A 91 -5.88 22.73 11.95
N PHE A 92 -5.42 23.39 13.00
CA PHE A 92 -4.18 23.09 13.71
C PHE A 92 -4.51 22.85 15.17
N THR A 93 -4.21 21.66 15.67
CA THR A 93 -4.47 21.28 17.07
C THR A 93 -3.16 21.03 17.79
N ASN A 94 -3.19 20.89 19.12
CA ASN A 94 -2.02 20.42 19.87
C ASN A 94 -1.53 19.06 19.35
N LYS A 95 -2.46 18.21 18.88
CA LYS A 95 -2.11 16.92 18.28
C LYS A 95 -1.30 17.08 16.99
N SER A 96 -1.58 18.12 16.21
CA SER A 96 -0.81 18.43 14.99
C SER A 96 0.63 18.78 15.33
N ILE A 97 0.86 19.55 16.39
CA ILE A 97 2.20 19.94 16.85
C ILE A 97 2.98 18.70 17.33
N GLU A 98 2.34 17.84 18.13
CA GLU A 98 2.93 16.56 18.57
C GLU A 98 3.35 15.70 17.37
N LEU A 99 2.45 15.55 16.39
CA LEU A 99 2.71 14.77 15.18
C LEU A 99 3.85 15.38 14.33
N ILE A 100 3.99 16.71 14.31
CA ILE A 100 5.11 17.36 13.61
C ILE A 100 6.45 16.98 14.26
N CYS A 101 6.53 17.03 15.59
CA CYS A 101 7.74 16.63 16.31
C CYS A 101 8.08 15.15 16.12
N GLN A 102 7.07 14.29 15.96
CA GLN A 102 7.25 12.84 15.83
C GLN A 102 7.57 12.40 14.39
N GLU A 103 6.84 12.92 13.39
CA GLU A 103 6.82 12.37 12.03
C GLU A 103 7.71 13.12 11.03
N VAL A 104 7.97 14.41 11.23
CA VAL A 104 8.76 15.21 10.27
C VAL A 104 10.25 14.94 10.47
N LYS A 105 10.86 14.20 9.54
CA LYS A 105 12.29 13.84 9.60
C LYS A 105 13.20 14.87 8.94
N ASP A 106 12.69 15.60 7.96
CA ASP A 106 13.42 16.65 7.26
C ASP A 106 13.50 17.93 8.12
N THR A 107 14.72 18.30 8.53
CA THR A 107 14.92 19.45 9.42
C THR A 107 14.52 20.77 8.77
N GLU A 108 14.69 20.95 7.47
CA GLU A 108 14.31 22.20 6.79
C GLU A 108 12.79 22.38 6.80
N GLN A 109 12.05 21.31 6.49
CA GLN A 109 10.59 21.29 6.55
C GLN A 109 10.09 21.52 7.98
N TRP A 110 10.72 20.87 8.97
CA TRP A 110 10.37 21.09 10.37
C TRP A 110 10.62 22.53 10.79
N ARG A 111 11.78 23.11 10.45
CA ARG A 111 12.14 24.50 10.76
C ARG A 111 11.16 25.48 10.13
N ALA A 112 10.73 25.25 8.89
CA ALA A 112 9.70 26.05 8.23
C ALA A 112 8.36 26.00 8.98
N LEU A 113 7.92 24.81 9.39
CA LEU A 113 6.69 24.64 10.19
C LEU A 113 6.81 25.30 11.56
N TYR A 114 7.95 25.12 12.24
CA TYR A 114 8.24 25.72 13.53
C TYR A 114 8.22 27.25 13.45
N GLN A 115 8.82 27.86 12.44
CA GLN A 115 8.79 29.32 12.25
C GLN A 115 7.37 29.84 11.99
N LEU A 116 6.59 29.16 11.13
CA LEU A 116 5.22 29.57 10.77
C LEU A 116 4.23 29.44 11.94
N LYS A 117 4.49 28.53 12.89
CA LYS A 117 3.59 28.21 14.00
C LYS A 117 4.26 28.21 15.37
N ARG A 118 5.34 28.99 15.56
CA ARG A 118 6.17 28.99 16.77
C ARG A 118 5.35 29.18 18.06
N SER A 119 4.35 30.07 18.03
CA SER A 119 3.44 30.32 19.16
C SER A 119 2.60 29.12 19.59
N SER A 120 2.47 28.10 18.73
CA SER A 120 1.72 26.87 19.02
C SER A 120 2.61 25.76 19.62
N PHE A 121 3.94 25.91 19.62
CA PHE A 121 4.86 24.94 20.23
C PHE A 121 5.00 25.20 21.75
N VAL A 122 3.92 24.98 22.49
CA VAL A 122 3.82 25.23 23.94
C VAL A 122 3.51 23.98 24.78
N GLY A 123 3.30 22.82 24.14
CA GLY A 123 2.91 21.59 24.82
C GLY A 123 4.03 21.02 25.71
N ALA A 124 3.68 20.58 26.92
CA ALA A 124 4.65 20.04 27.89
C ALA A 124 5.34 18.74 27.40
N ASN A 125 4.67 17.97 26.53
CA ASN A 125 5.13 16.70 26.00
C ASN A 125 5.89 16.80 24.66
N LEU A 126 6.15 18.00 24.14
CA LEU A 126 6.72 18.14 22.80
C LEU A 126 8.15 17.61 22.69
N VAL A 127 8.96 17.75 23.74
CA VAL A 127 10.30 17.15 23.81
C VAL A 127 10.21 15.63 23.79
N TRP A 128 9.23 15.05 24.50
CA TRP A 128 8.97 13.61 24.48
C TRP A 128 8.58 13.12 23.08
N CYS A 129 7.68 13.82 22.39
CA CYS A 129 7.30 13.49 21.01
C CYS A 129 8.51 13.56 20.04
N ALA A 130 9.37 14.56 20.19
CA ALA A 130 10.57 14.70 19.37
C ALA A 130 11.57 13.56 19.62
N CYS A 131 11.74 13.12 20.87
CA CYS A 131 12.55 11.96 21.21
C CYS A 131 12.05 10.69 20.52
N LEU A 132 10.74 10.46 20.48
CA LEU A 132 10.15 9.35 19.70
C LEU A 132 10.38 9.50 18.18
N GLY A 133 10.42 10.74 17.70
CA GLY A 133 10.76 11.05 16.32
C GLY A 133 12.23 10.78 15.97
N GLY A 134 13.13 10.76 16.96
CA GLY A 134 14.54 10.42 16.77
C GLY A 134 15.39 11.47 16.05
N ASN A 135 14.85 12.67 15.78
CA ASN A 135 15.61 13.75 15.14
C ASN A 135 16.27 14.64 16.19
N ILE A 136 17.60 14.53 16.30
CA ILE A 136 18.43 15.21 17.30
C ILE A 136 18.33 16.74 17.18
N GLU A 137 18.29 17.29 15.97
CA GLU A 137 18.24 18.75 15.76
C GLU A 137 16.91 19.36 16.21
N ILE A 138 15.81 18.62 16.00
CA ILE A 138 14.48 18.99 16.49
C ILE A 138 14.48 19.01 18.02
N ILE A 139 15.02 17.96 18.65
CA ILE A 139 15.10 17.84 20.12
C ILE A 139 15.93 19.00 20.69
N GLN A 140 17.09 19.27 20.10
CA GLN A 140 17.95 20.39 20.51
C GLN A 140 17.23 21.73 20.40
N THR A 141 16.58 22.00 19.26
CA THR A 141 15.84 23.26 19.06
C THR A 141 14.72 23.45 20.09
N LEU A 142 14.03 22.36 20.47
CA LEU A 142 12.96 22.41 21.47
C LEU A 142 13.50 22.58 22.90
N LEU A 143 14.65 21.99 23.24
CA LEU A 143 15.31 22.16 24.53
C LEU A 143 15.86 23.59 24.73
N GLU A 144 16.33 24.21 23.65
CA GLU A 144 16.85 25.58 23.62
C GLU A 144 15.74 26.64 23.49
N GLN A 145 14.47 26.24 23.38
CA GLN A 145 13.36 27.17 23.22
C GLN A 145 13.12 27.98 24.51
N GLU A 146 13.30 29.31 24.43
CA GLU A 146 12.90 30.25 25.49
C GLU A 146 11.52 30.89 25.24
N HIS A 147 11.17 31.12 23.97
CA HIS A 147 9.90 31.71 23.53
C HIS A 147 9.18 30.79 22.53
N PRO A 148 7.83 30.62 22.63
CA PRO A 148 6.90 31.32 23.52
C PRO A 148 6.95 30.88 24.99
N VAL A 149 7.38 29.65 25.27
CA VAL A 149 7.51 29.10 26.62
C VAL A 149 8.67 28.13 26.67
N ARG A 150 9.38 28.08 27.80
CA ARG A 150 10.35 27.01 28.06
C ARG A 150 9.62 25.70 28.29
N LEU A 151 9.93 24.69 27.47
CA LEU A 151 9.22 23.41 27.49
C LEU A 151 9.61 22.57 28.73
N SER A 152 8.63 21.82 29.25
CA SER A 152 8.88 20.85 30.33
C SER A 152 9.65 19.65 29.80
N THR A 153 10.53 19.10 30.62
CA THR A 153 11.27 17.87 30.33
C THR A 153 10.88 16.72 31.26
N GLN A 154 9.81 16.89 32.06
CA GLN A 154 9.38 15.90 33.06
C GLN A 154 8.96 14.58 32.40
N ASP A 155 8.29 14.61 31.25
CA ASP A 155 7.81 13.40 30.57
C ASP A 155 8.94 12.58 29.93
N VAL A 156 10.12 13.19 29.72
CA VAL A 156 11.25 12.58 29.02
C VAL A 156 11.93 11.48 29.84
N SER A 157 11.83 11.52 31.17
CA SER A 157 12.41 10.50 32.05
C SER A 157 11.87 9.09 31.77
N ASN A 158 10.64 9.00 31.23
CA ASN A 158 9.97 7.72 30.94
C ASN A 158 10.41 7.04 29.64
N ILE A 159 11.23 7.65 28.78
CA ILE A 159 11.56 7.13 27.42
C ILE A 159 12.78 6.20 27.42
N SER A 160 13.37 5.87 28.57
CA SER A 160 14.75 5.36 28.67
C SER A 160 15.09 4.13 27.81
N SER A 161 14.12 3.30 27.41
CA SER A 161 14.35 2.10 26.57
C SER A 161 14.35 2.33 25.06
N SER A 162 13.72 3.39 24.53
CA SER A 162 13.48 3.54 23.09
C SER A 162 14.31 4.62 22.38
N VAL A 163 15.06 5.45 23.14
CA VAL A 163 15.92 6.50 22.57
C VAL A 163 17.33 6.02 22.27
N THR A 164 17.91 6.54 21.19
CA THR A 164 19.30 6.23 20.79
C THR A 164 20.31 6.81 21.79
N PRO A 165 21.53 6.25 21.87
CA PRO A 165 22.59 6.77 22.74
C PRO A 165 22.90 8.25 22.54
N GLU A 166 22.80 8.75 21.30
CA GLU A 166 23.06 10.15 20.94
C GLU A 166 22.01 11.08 21.54
N ILE A 167 20.72 10.68 21.48
CA ILE A 167 19.63 11.45 22.11
C ILE A 167 19.81 11.45 23.63
N ARG A 168 20.18 10.31 24.23
CA ARG A 168 20.45 10.23 25.66
C ARG A 168 21.59 11.14 26.09
N LYS A 169 22.66 11.20 25.29
CA LYS A 169 23.78 12.13 25.50
C LYS A 169 23.28 13.59 25.43
N LEU A 170 22.55 13.96 24.37
CA LEU A 170 21.99 15.32 24.21
C LEU A 170 21.13 15.74 25.41
N LEU A 171 20.25 14.85 25.89
CA LEU A 171 19.39 15.09 27.05
C LEU A 171 20.23 15.29 28.33
N THR A 172 21.27 14.49 28.51
CA THR A 172 22.19 14.60 29.65
C THR A 172 22.95 15.94 29.61
N ASP A 173 23.43 16.34 28.44
CA ASP A 173 24.14 17.62 28.23
C ASP A 173 23.25 18.82 28.57
N HIS A 174 21.93 18.70 28.35
CA HIS A 174 20.92 19.69 28.72
C HIS A 174 20.42 19.58 30.17
N LYS A 175 21.09 18.78 31.02
CA LYS A 175 20.73 18.53 32.43
C LYS A 175 19.31 17.97 32.62
N VAL A 176 18.77 17.28 31.62
CA VAL A 176 17.51 16.55 31.77
C VAL A 176 17.78 15.30 32.60
N LYS A 177 17.09 15.16 33.73
CA LYS A 177 17.20 13.96 34.58
C LYS A 177 16.57 12.78 33.85
N CYS A 178 17.40 11.92 33.26
CA CYS A 178 16.99 10.59 32.84
C CYS A 178 17.18 9.66 34.04
N ASP A 179 16.12 9.02 34.53
CA ASP A 179 16.23 8.07 35.64
C ASP A 179 17.00 6.83 35.17
N THR A 180 18.32 6.83 35.36
CA THR A 180 19.20 5.71 35.04
C THR A 180 19.12 4.58 36.08
N HIS A 181 18.35 4.76 37.15
CA HIS A 181 18.32 3.86 38.30
C HIS A 181 17.61 2.52 38.05
N HIS A 182 17.03 2.29 36.87
CA HIS A 182 16.55 0.95 36.51
C HIS A 182 17.64 0.02 35.90
N ASP A 183 18.86 0.51 35.63
CA ASP A 183 19.82 -0.28 34.84
C ASP A 183 21.29 -0.32 35.32
N GLN A 184 21.61 0.20 36.51
CA GLN A 184 23.02 0.29 36.98
C GLN A 184 23.50 -0.76 37.99
N ARG A 185 22.74 -1.82 38.28
CA ARG A 185 23.31 -2.99 38.99
C ARG A 185 23.72 -4.06 37.99
N ILE A 186 24.98 -3.96 37.54
CA ILE A 186 25.93 -5.02 37.11
C ILE A 186 26.82 -4.40 36.02
N VAL A 187 27.98 -3.89 36.45
CA VAL A 187 29.10 -3.55 35.57
C VAL A 187 30.06 -4.74 35.59
N GLY A 188 30.32 -5.32 34.41
CA GLY A 188 31.47 -6.20 34.20
C GLY A 188 31.16 -7.55 33.56
N LYS A 189 30.78 -7.57 32.27
CA LYS A 189 31.19 -8.55 31.23
C LYS A 189 30.49 -8.26 29.88
N PRO A 190 31.08 -8.63 28.73
CA PRO A 190 30.68 -8.14 27.42
C PRO A 190 29.31 -8.69 26.99
N LEU A 191 28.58 -7.84 26.25
CA LEU A 191 27.20 -8.01 25.78
C LEU A 191 26.94 -9.39 25.14
N THR A 192 26.26 -10.25 25.88
CA THR A 192 25.29 -11.19 25.33
C THR A 192 23.89 -10.74 25.76
N LEU A 193 23.00 -10.66 24.77
CA LEU A 193 21.60 -10.25 24.89
C LEU A 193 20.94 -11.04 26.04
N ASN A 194 20.55 -10.35 27.10
CA ASN A 194 20.13 -10.96 28.36
C ASN A 194 18.68 -11.49 28.29
N THR A 195 18.54 -12.69 27.73
CA THR A 195 17.32 -13.52 27.77
C THR A 195 16.93 -13.96 29.19
N ASP A 196 17.84 -13.84 30.17
CA ASP A 196 17.63 -14.28 31.55
C ASP A 196 16.81 -13.29 32.40
N LYS A 197 16.83 -11.99 32.11
CA LYS A 197 15.99 -10.99 32.81
C LYS A 197 14.51 -11.12 32.44
N LEU A 198 14.20 -11.35 31.15
CA LEU A 198 12.84 -11.72 30.72
C LEU A 198 12.43 -13.05 31.36
N ARG A 199 13.30 -14.08 31.32
CA ARG A 199 13.03 -15.39 31.96
C ARG A 199 12.72 -15.28 33.44
N ARG A 200 13.37 -14.38 34.19
CA ARG A 200 13.11 -14.15 35.63
C ARG A 200 11.88 -13.28 35.89
N SER A 201 11.61 -12.27 35.06
CA SER A 201 10.35 -11.50 35.15
C SER A 201 9.13 -12.38 34.85
N TYR A 202 9.30 -13.40 34.00
CA TYR A 202 8.30 -14.41 33.69
C TYR A 202 8.39 -15.66 34.57
N ALA A 203 9.28 -15.76 35.56
CA ALA A 203 9.30 -16.92 36.47
C ALA A 203 8.19 -16.84 37.55
N ASN A 204 7.63 -15.65 37.78
CA ASN A 204 6.49 -15.42 38.69
C ASN A 204 5.14 -15.40 37.94
N PHE A 205 4.86 -16.47 37.18
CA PHE A 205 3.71 -16.57 36.26
C PHE A 205 2.33 -16.49 36.94
N ASP A 206 2.21 -16.86 38.21
CA ASP A 206 0.91 -16.93 38.91
C ASP A 206 0.32 -15.57 39.29
N SER A 207 1.05 -14.47 39.13
CA SER A 207 0.60 -13.12 39.55
C SER A 207 -0.04 -12.28 38.44
N TYR A 208 0.09 -12.67 37.16
CA TYR A 208 -0.47 -11.90 36.04
C TYR A 208 -1.88 -12.39 35.67
N LYS A 209 -2.86 -11.99 36.47
CA LYS A 209 -4.30 -12.18 36.19
C LYS A 209 -4.84 -11.42 34.96
N SER A 210 -4.01 -10.68 34.24
CA SER A 210 -4.37 -10.06 32.96
C SER A 210 -3.18 -10.05 32.01
N LEU A 211 -2.89 -11.20 31.40
CA LEU A 211 -2.22 -11.18 30.09
C LEU A 211 -3.23 -10.58 29.10
N ASP A 212 -3.18 -9.25 28.99
CA ASP A 212 -4.05 -8.48 28.13
C ASP A 212 -3.54 -8.49 26.68
N SER A 213 -4.32 -7.88 25.79
CA SER A 213 -3.98 -7.70 24.37
C SER A 213 -2.62 -7.04 24.14
N LYS A 214 -2.11 -6.31 25.14
CA LYS A 214 -0.83 -5.59 25.06
C LYS A 214 0.37 -6.50 25.28
N GLY A 215 0.24 -7.54 26.10
CA GLY A 215 1.28 -8.58 26.21
C GLY A 215 1.48 -9.33 24.89
N LEU A 216 0.38 -9.65 24.21
CA LEU A 216 0.45 -10.26 22.87
C LEU A 216 0.99 -9.26 21.85
N GLU A 217 0.61 -7.98 21.93
CA GLU A 217 1.17 -6.92 21.10
C GLU A 217 2.68 -6.81 21.20
N ASN A 218 3.21 -6.78 22.41
CA ASN A 218 4.65 -6.72 22.61
C ASN A 218 5.34 -7.98 22.05
N ALA A 219 4.77 -9.17 22.28
CA ALA A 219 5.29 -10.41 21.70
C ALA A 219 5.33 -10.37 20.16
N PHE A 220 4.31 -9.75 19.53
CA PHE A 220 4.24 -9.57 18.08
C PHE A 220 5.24 -8.53 17.58
N GLN A 221 5.40 -7.41 18.28
CA GLN A 221 6.35 -6.35 17.92
C GLN A 221 7.81 -6.82 18.08
N GLU A 222 8.08 -7.65 19.08
CA GLU A 222 9.42 -8.17 19.41
C GLU A 222 9.74 -9.52 18.73
N GLU A 223 8.78 -10.10 17.99
CA GLU A 223 8.86 -11.46 17.42
C GLU A 223 9.19 -12.56 18.47
N ASP A 224 8.77 -12.40 19.73
CA ASP A 224 9.00 -13.37 20.82
C ASP A 224 7.98 -14.52 20.80
N ILE A 225 8.36 -15.61 20.14
CA ILE A 225 7.51 -16.79 19.92
C ILE A 225 7.21 -17.51 21.24
N GLU A 226 8.16 -17.53 22.17
CA GLU A 226 8.00 -18.21 23.46
C GLU A 226 7.08 -17.42 24.39
N LEU A 227 7.10 -16.08 24.32
CA LEU A 227 6.13 -15.25 25.00
C LEU A 227 4.74 -15.46 24.41
N ALA A 228 4.58 -15.39 23.08
CA ALA A 228 3.29 -15.66 22.44
C ALA A 228 2.78 -17.07 22.76
N LYS A 229 3.64 -18.10 22.72
CA LYS A 229 3.32 -19.47 23.12
C LYS A 229 2.76 -19.54 24.53
N ARG A 230 3.43 -18.91 25.49
CA ARG A 230 2.99 -18.87 26.89
C ARG A 230 1.66 -18.12 27.06
N ILE A 231 1.46 -17.03 26.34
CA ILE A 231 0.20 -16.28 26.32
C ILE A 231 -0.94 -17.16 25.75
N LEU A 232 -0.68 -17.88 24.67
CA LEU A 232 -1.66 -18.75 23.98
C LEU A 232 -2.02 -20.01 24.78
N GLN A 233 -1.09 -20.49 25.61
CA GLN A 233 -1.33 -21.61 26.53
C GLN A 233 -2.18 -21.21 27.75
N HIS A 234 -2.34 -19.91 28.02
CA HIS A 234 -3.17 -19.43 29.12
C HIS A 234 -4.66 -19.66 28.83
N LYS A 235 -5.44 -20.07 29.85
CA LYS A 235 -6.85 -20.48 29.70
C LYS A 235 -7.79 -19.34 29.26
N ASP A 236 -7.35 -18.09 29.32
CA ASP A 236 -8.17 -16.87 29.13
C ASP A 236 -7.93 -16.19 27.77
N PHE A 237 -7.53 -16.94 26.74
CA PHE A 237 -7.31 -16.38 25.41
C PHE A 237 -8.64 -15.90 24.76
N HIS A 238 -8.87 -14.57 24.83
CA HIS A 238 -10.13 -13.93 24.43
C HIS A 238 -10.17 -13.43 22.97
N TYR A 239 -11.37 -13.20 22.40
CA TYR A 239 -11.60 -12.70 21.04
C TYR A 239 -10.79 -11.43 20.67
N SER A 240 -10.57 -10.52 21.62
CA SER A 240 -9.81 -9.28 21.42
C SER A 240 -8.34 -9.51 21.05
N HIS A 241 -7.73 -10.59 21.54
CA HIS A 241 -6.38 -11.01 21.14
C HIS A 241 -6.35 -11.38 19.65
N TYR A 242 -7.41 -12.01 19.13
CA TYR A 242 -7.51 -12.34 17.71
C TYR A 242 -7.66 -11.10 16.83
N GLU A 243 -8.46 -10.12 17.27
CA GLU A 243 -8.60 -8.84 16.55
C GLU A 243 -7.28 -8.06 16.53
N PHE A 244 -6.49 -8.17 17.60
CA PHE A 244 -5.15 -7.61 17.66
C PHE A 244 -4.20 -8.28 16.65
N ILE A 245 -4.16 -9.62 16.61
CA ILE A 245 -3.40 -10.39 15.61
C ILE A 245 -3.81 -9.93 14.21
N HIS A 246 -5.13 -9.82 13.94
CA HIS A 246 -5.70 -9.29 12.69
C HIS A 246 -5.18 -7.91 12.29
N LYS A 247 -4.91 -7.03 13.24
CA LYS A 247 -4.49 -5.64 12.97
C LYS A 247 -2.97 -5.47 12.82
N ASN A 248 -2.15 -6.39 13.34
CA ASN A 248 -0.70 -6.18 13.50
C ASN A 248 0.13 -7.32 12.85
N TYR A 249 -0.26 -7.73 11.65
CA TYR A 249 0.24 -8.95 11.00
C TYR A 249 1.73 -8.87 10.58
N ASN A 250 2.61 -9.59 11.29
CA ASN A 250 3.92 -10.04 10.79
C ASN A 250 3.83 -11.54 10.41
N HIS A 251 3.95 -11.84 9.12
CA HIS A 251 3.70 -13.17 8.56
C HIS A 251 4.63 -14.27 9.09
N ARG A 252 5.91 -13.97 9.35
CA ARG A 252 6.88 -14.94 9.88
C ARG A 252 6.52 -15.36 11.30
N PHE A 253 6.11 -14.38 12.10
CA PHE A 253 5.69 -14.62 13.46
C PHE A 253 4.40 -15.44 13.52
N ILE A 254 3.45 -15.14 12.64
CA ILE A 254 2.14 -15.79 12.67
C ILE A 254 2.22 -17.23 12.19
N ALA A 255 3.05 -17.54 11.20
CA ALA A 255 3.32 -18.93 10.84
C ALA A 255 3.84 -19.73 12.04
N LYS A 256 4.80 -19.19 12.80
CA LYS A 256 5.33 -19.85 14.00
C LYS A 256 4.33 -19.93 15.15
N VAL A 257 3.53 -18.89 15.36
CA VAL A 257 2.41 -18.91 16.31
C VAL A 257 1.44 -20.02 15.94
N LEU A 258 1.13 -20.18 14.65
CA LEU A 258 0.24 -21.22 14.17
C LEU A 258 0.84 -22.62 14.28
N GLU A 259 2.15 -22.80 14.03
CA GLU A 259 2.87 -24.05 14.27
C GLU A 259 2.80 -24.46 15.74
N VAL A 260 3.05 -23.49 16.65
CA VAL A 260 2.90 -23.69 18.09
C VAL A 260 1.48 -24.12 18.42
N LEU A 261 0.48 -23.54 17.74
CA LEU A 261 -0.92 -23.81 17.97
C LEU A 261 -1.42 -25.17 17.44
N ASP A 262 -0.87 -25.63 16.31
CA ASP A 262 -1.24 -26.90 15.68
C ASP A 262 -0.53 -28.11 16.32
N ASP A 263 0.61 -27.93 16.99
CA ASP A 263 1.33 -29.01 17.68
C ASP A 263 0.51 -29.61 18.84
N PRO A 264 0.13 -30.91 18.75
CA PRO A 264 -0.66 -31.58 19.78
C PRO A 264 0.06 -31.68 21.14
N ASN A 265 1.39 -31.57 21.17
CA ASN A 265 2.18 -31.70 22.39
C ASN A 265 2.26 -30.40 23.20
N ASN A 266 1.88 -29.26 22.62
CA ASN A 266 2.00 -27.96 23.28
C ASN A 266 0.97 -27.70 24.40
N GLY A 267 0.18 -28.71 24.79
CA GLY A 267 -0.75 -28.61 25.93
C GLY A 267 -1.87 -27.58 25.74
N ILE A 268 -2.11 -27.15 24.50
CA ILE A 268 -3.05 -26.08 24.20
C ILE A 268 -4.48 -26.57 24.47
N PRO A 269 -5.26 -25.82 25.28
CA PRO A 269 -6.63 -26.21 25.61
C PRO A 269 -7.47 -26.52 24.36
N ARG A 270 -8.32 -27.55 24.45
CA ARG A 270 -9.24 -27.94 23.35
C ARG A 270 -10.14 -26.78 22.92
N SER A 271 -10.48 -25.88 23.85
CA SER A 271 -11.18 -24.62 23.56
C SER A 271 -10.40 -23.74 22.58
N SER A 272 -9.09 -23.53 22.77
CA SER A 272 -8.25 -22.74 21.88
C SER A 272 -8.13 -23.35 20.48
N LYS A 273 -8.10 -24.70 20.37
CA LYS A 273 -8.17 -25.41 19.07
C LYS A 273 -9.52 -25.24 18.38
N ILE A 274 -10.63 -25.30 19.13
CA ILE A 274 -11.97 -25.02 18.60
C ILE A 274 -12.04 -23.58 18.10
N TYR A 275 -11.45 -22.63 18.84
CA TYR A 275 -11.35 -21.25 18.38
C TYR A 275 -10.50 -21.12 17.14
N LEU A 276 -9.40 -21.87 16.95
CA LEU A 276 -8.64 -21.83 15.70
C LEU A 276 -9.40 -22.37 14.52
N THR A 277 -10.12 -23.48 14.67
CA THR A 277 -11.03 -23.98 13.62
C THR A 277 -12.15 -22.97 13.36
N LYS A 278 -12.67 -22.31 14.41
CA LYS A 278 -13.65 -21.24 14.28
C LYS A 278 -13.03 -20.03 13.59
N THR A 279 -11.77 -19.70 13.86
CA THR A 279 -10.98 -18.60 13.31
C THR A 279 -10.63 -18.86 11.84
N ARG A 280 -10.30 -20.10 11.46
CA ARG A 280 -10.25 -20.55 10.06
C ARG A 280 -11.59 -20.29 9.35
N LYS A 281 -12.72 -20.50 10.05
CA LYS A 281 -14.08 -20.22 9.53
C LYS A 281 -14.54 -18.75 9.65
N THR A 282 -13.96 -17.95 10.55
CA THR A 282 -14.38 -16.56 10.83
C THR A 282 -13.46 -15.52 10.22
N PHE A 283 -12.19 -15.84 9.96
CA PHE A 283 -11.41 -15.06 9.01
C PHE A 283 -12.15 -15.15 7.69
N LYS A 284 -12.64 -14.00 7.21
CA LYS A 284 -13.12 -13.90 5.83
C LYS A 284 -12.00 -14.43 4.95
N SER A 285 -12.29 -15.41 4.09
CA SER A 285 -11.25 -16.08 3.29
C SER A 285 -10.35 -15.04 2.61
N SER A 286 -10.95 -13.95 2.15
CA SER A 286 -10.27 -12.81 1.53
C SER A 286 -9.15 -12.16 2.36
N THR A 287 -9.26 -12.10 3.69
CA THR A 287 -8.18 -11.53 4.53
C THR A 287 -6.98 -12.47 4.57
N MET A 288 -7.21 -13.77 4.74
CA MET A 288 -6.13 -14.76 4.80
C MET A 288 -5.50 -14.98 3.42
N GLU A 289 -6.31 -15.02 2.37
CA GLU A 289 -5.86 -15.05 0.97
C GLU A 289 -4.95 -13.85 0.67
N SER A 290 -5.40 -12.64 1.04
CA SER A 290 -4.60 -11.42 0.89
C SER A 290 -3.29 -11.50 1.65
N LEU A 291 -3.32 -11.93 2.91
CA LEU A 291 -2.12 -12.07 3.69
C LEU A 291 -1.13 -13.05 3.06
N MET A 292 -1.59 -14.26 2.69
CA MET A 292 -0.74 -15.27 2.07
C MET A 292 -0.10 -14.72 0.80
N CYS A 293 -0.87 -14.01 -0.02
CA CYS A 293 -0.40 -13.37 -1.24
C CYS A 293 0.69 -12.32 -0.97
N HIS A 294 0.47 -11.39 -0.05
CA HIS A 294 1.43 -10.31 0.25
C HIS A 294 2.68 -10.82 0.97
N SER A 295 2.52 -11.82 1.83
CA SER A 295 3.64 -12.42 2.58
C SER A 295 4.40 -13.48 1.80
N SER A 296 3.81 -14.04 0.73
CA SER A 296 4.34 -15.18 0.01
C SER A 296 4.66 -16.38 0.93
N SER A 297 3.87 -16.55 2.00
CA SER A 297 4.17 -17.54 3.04
C SER A 297 3.71 -18.94 2.63
N HIS A 298 4.68 -19.81 2.33
CA HIS A 298 4.46 -21.23 2.00
C HIS A 298 3.79 -21.97 3.15
N GLN A 299 4.21 -21.69 4.39
CA GLN A 299 3.66 -22.32 5.60
C GLN A 299 2.18 -21.98 5.78
N LEU A 300 1.81 -20.71 5.62
CA LEU A 300 0.40 -20.31 5.72
C LEU A 300 -0.44 -20.98 4.63
N TYR A 301 0.09 -21.11 3.41
CA TYR A 301 -0.60 -21.83 2.34
C TYR A 301 -0.88 -23.29 2.72
N GLN A 302 0.14 -24.03 3.17
CA GLN A 302 -0.01 -25.42 3.59
C GLN A 302 -1.00 -25.61 4.75
N LEU A 303 -1.01 -24.66 5.70
CA LEU A 303 -1.84 -24.76 6.90
C LEU A 303 -3.32 -24.40 6.65
N PHE A 304 -3.60 -23.49 5.70
CA PHE A 304 -4.94 -22.91 5.53
C PHE A 304 -5.65 -23.34 4.27
N VAL A 305 -4.94 -23.75 3.23
CA VAL A 305 -5.57 -24.11 1.95
C VAL A 305 -5.93 -25.58 1.99
N THR A 306 -7.22 -25.83 2.17
CA THR A 306 -7.76 -27.18 2.37
C THR A 306 -8.48 -27.69 1.14
N ASN A 307 -8.84 -26.80 0.22
CA ASN A 307 -9.58 -27.15 -0.97
C ASN A 307 -9.15 -26.33 -2.20
N LYS A 308 -9.61 -26.82 -3.35
CA LYS A 308 -9.32 -26.27 -4.68
C LYS A 308 -9.79 -24.83 -4.85
N GLU A 309 -10.93 -24.45 -4.29
CA GLU A 309 -11.50 -23.10 -4.46
C GLU A 309 -10.67 -22.05 -3.72
N GLU A 310 -10.24 -22.33 -2.49
CA GLU A 310 -9.31 -21.49 -1.73
C GLU A 310 -7.99 -21.31 -2.48
N SER A 311 -7.43 -22.41 -3.01
CA SER A 311 -6.22 -22.36 -3.83
C SER A 311 -6.39 -21.47 -5.06
N TYR A 312 -7.53 -21.57 -5.76
CA TYR A 312 -7.85 -20.73 -6.91
C TYR A 312 -7.95 -19.25 -6.56
N ASN A 313 -8.53 -18.89 -5.42
CA ASN A 313 -8.59 -17.49 -4.98
C ASN A 313 -7.20 -16.93 -4.73
N ILE A 314 -6.34 -17.70 -4.05
CA ILE A 314 -4.97 -17.29 -3.76
C ILE A 314 -4.17 -17.15 -5.05
N GLN A 315 -4.26 -18.12 -5.97
CA GLN A 315 -3.58 -18.04 -7.27
C GLN A 315 -4.00 -16.78 -8.03
N ARG A 316 -5.30 -16.43 -8.09
CA ARG A 316 -5.76 -15.16 -8.70
C ARG A 316 -5.12 -13.94 -8.05
N MET A 317 -5.06 -13.91 -6.72
CA MET A 317 -4.44 -12.81 -5.99
C MET A 317 -2.94 -12.73 -6.27
N VAL A 318 -2.22 -13.85 -6.20
CA VAL A 318 -0.78 -13.93 -6.43
C VAL A 318 -0.43 -13.50 -7.86
N MET A 319 -1.21 -13.92 -8.85
CA MET A 319 -1.06 -13.49 -10.25
C MET A 319 -1.25 -11.97 -10.44
N SER A 320 -1.98 -11.31 -9.54
CA SER A 320 -2.22 -9.87 -9.61
C SER A 320 -1.22 -9.02 -8.81
N VAL A 321 -0.87 -9.42 -7.59
CA VAL A 321 -0.08 -8.59 -6.66
C VAL A 321 0.99 -9.37 -5.89
N GLY A 322 1.09 -10.68 -6.07
CA GLY A 322 1.99 -11.53 -5.29
C GLY A 322 3.35 -11.79 -5.95
N ASN A 323 4.15 -12.63 -5.29
CA ASN A 323 5.46 -13.05 -5.78
C ASN A 323 5.34 -14.24 -6.75
N ILE A 324 6.05 -14.20 -7.87
CA ILE A 324 6.08 -15.30 -8.85
C ILE A 324 6.62 -16.60 -8.25
N GLU A 325 7.60 -16.54 -7.34
CA GLU A 325 8.15 -17.73 -6.68
C GLU A 325 7.12 -18.41 -5.79
N PHE A 326 6.21 -17.63 -5.20
CA PHE A 326 5.10 -18.20 -4.44
C PHE A 326 4.07 -18.87 -5.35
N LEU A 327 3.81 -18.31 -6.52
CA LEU A 327 2.95 -18.97 -7.51
C LEU A 327 3.55 -20.31 -7.98
N LYS A 328 4.85 -20.31 -8.29
CA LYS A 328 5.60 -21.53 -8.64
C LYS A 328 5.50 -22.56 -7.53
N TYR A 329 5.71 -22.14 -6.28
CA TYR A 329 5.53 -23.00 -5.12
C TYR A 329 4.12 -23.62 -5.11
N ILE A 330 3.07 -22.80 -5.20
CA ILE A 330 1.67 -23.28 -5.21
C ILE A 330 1.45 -24.33 -6.29
N HIS A 331 1.94 -24.09 -7.51
CA HIS A 331 1.80 -25.03 -8.63
C HIS A 331 2.57 -26.33 -8.45
N THR A 332 3.69 -26.30 -7.73
CA THR A 332 4.52 -27.50 -7.46
C THR A 332 4.05 -28.29 -6.24
N SER A 333 3.50 -27.61 -5.23
CA SER A 333 3.12 -28.22 -3.95
C SER A 333 1.67 -28.69 -3.91
N SER A 334 0.82 -28.20 -4.80
CA SER A 334 -0.61 -28.53 -4.83
C SER A 334 -0.89 -29.72 -5.74
N ASP A 335 -2.04 -30.37 -5.55
CA ASP A 335 -2.58 -31.33 -6.52
C ASP A 335 -2.65 -30.66 -7.91
N PRO A 336 -2.20 -31.30 -9.01
CA PRO A 336 -2.26 -30.71 -10.35
C PRO A 336 -3.67 -30.26 -10.78
N SER A 337 -4.72 -30.87 -10.23
CA SER A 337 -6.12 -30.47 -10.44
C SER A 337 -6.47 -29.13 -9.79
N TRP A 338 -5.64 -28.62 -8.88
CA TRP A 338 -5.78 -27.32 -8.21
C TRP A 338 -5.05 -26.20 -8.93
N ILE A 339 -4.40 -26.45 -10.07
CA ILE A 339 -3.79 -25.38 -10.87
C ILE A 339 -4.88 -24.59 -11.57
N LEU A 340 -4.83 -23.25 -11.42
CA LEU A 340 -5.74 -22.33 -12.08
C LEU A 340 -5.15 -21.90 -13.43
N TYR A 341 -5.77 -22.38 -14.52
CA TYR A 341 -5.37 -22.04 -15.89
C TYR A 341 -6.00 -20.73 -16.40
N ASP A 342 -6.30 -19.78 -15.51
CA ASP A 342 -6.84 -18.46 -15.85
C ASP A 342 -5.83 -17.37 -15.52
N ILE A 343 -5.22 -16.79 -16.56
CA ILE A 343 -4.21 -15.73 -16.45
C ILE A 343 -4.81 -14.31 -16.52
N SER A 344 -6.15 -14.17 -16.52
CA SER A 344 -6.83 -12.87 -16.63
C SER A 344 -6.40 -11.87 -15.55
N SER A 345 -6.12 -12.37 -14.35
CA SER A 345 -5.65 -11.54 -13.23
C SER A 345 -4.28 -10.92 -13.52
N ALA A 346 -3.34 -11.70 -14.05
CA ALA A 346 -2.01 -11.21 -14.46
C ALA A 346 -2.08 -10.26 -15.66
N LEU A 347 -2.91 -10.59 -16.66
CA LEU A 347 -3.14 -9.76 -17.85
C LEU A 347 -3.70 -8.39 -17.51
N ARG A 348 -4.62 -8.32 -16.53
CA ARG A 348 -5.25 -7.06 -16.12
C ARG A 348 -4.27 -6.10 -15.46
N VAL A 349 -3.27 -6.60 -14.74
CA VAL A 349 -2.29 -5.78 -14.02
C VAL A 349 -0.95 -5.63 -14.76
N GLY A 350 -0.77 -6.32 -15.89
CA GLY A 350 0.46 -6.25 -16.69
C GLY A 350 1.64 -7.05 -16.12
N ARG A 351 1.38 -8.17 -15.43
CA ARG A 351 2.43 -9.04 -14.86
C ARG A 351 3.03 -9.98 -15.92
N TYR A 352 3.93 -9.45 -16.73
CA TYR A 352 4.58 -10.20 -17.83
C TYR A 352 5.38 -11.41 -17.33
N ASP A 353 5.98 -11.33 -16.13
CA ASP A 353 6.71 -12.42 -15.46
C ASP A 353 5.81 -13.64 -15.17
N VAL A 354 4.59 -13.39 -14.71
CA VAL A 354 3.58 -14.43 -14.47
C VAL A 354 3.10 -15.03 -15.78
N ILE A 355 2.83 -14.19 -16.78
CA ILE A 355 2.37 -14.63 -18.11
C ILE A 355 3.42 -15.53 -18.77
N GLU A 356 4.68 -15.10 -18.75
CA GLU A 356 5.83 -15.84 -19.28
C GLU A 356 5.94 -17.20 -18.61
N TYR A 357 5.94 -17.23 -17.28
CA TYR A 357 5.96 -18.48 -16.52
C TYR A 357 4.82 -19.43 -16.91
N MET A 358 3.59 -18.93 -17.08
CA MET A 358 2.43 -19.74 -17.46
C MET A 358 2.56 -20.31 -18.87
N VAL A 359 3.05 -19.53 -19.83
CA VAL A 359 3.30 -19.99 -21.21
C VAL A 359 4.38 -21.05 -21.26
N ASP A 360 5.50 -20.81 -20.56
CA ASP A 360 6.65 -21.71 -20.59
C ASP A 360 6.36 -23.03 -19.86
N THR A 361 5.59 -22.99 -18.77
CA THR A 361 5.30 -24.18 -17.95
C THR A 361 4.14 -25.01 -18.51
N TYR A 362 3.11 -24.36 -19.06
CA TYR A 362 1.88 -25.03 -19.49
C TYR A 362 1.62 -24.84 -20.99
N THR A 363 2.60 -25.21 -21.81
CA THR A 363 2.58 -25.07 -23.28
C THR A 363 1.39 -25.75 -23.97
N THR A 364 0.81 -26.78 -23.35
CA THR A 364 -0.41 -27.46 -23.85
C THR A 364 -1.69 -26.65 -23.60
N LYS A 365 -1.64 -25.69 -22.67
CA LYS A 365 -2.77 -24.83 -22.29
C LYS A 365 -2.62 -23.43 -22.85
N PHE A 366 -1.39 -22.92 -22.91
CA PHE A 366 -1.10 -21.58 -23.39
C PHE A 366 -0.05 -21.64 -24.49
N THR A 367 -0.35 -21.01 -25.61
CA THR A 367 0.64 -20.61 -26.60
C THR A 367 0.72 -19.10 -26.59
N LEU A 368 1.89 -18.56 -26.90
CA LEU A 368 2.08 -17.11 -26.92
C LEU A 368 1.16 -16.46 -27.97
N GLU A 369 0.92 -17.15 -29.08
CA GLU A 369 0.00 -16.78 -30.13
C GLU A 369 -1.45 -16.66 -29.62
N ASN A 370 -1.91 -17.61 -28.80
CA ASN A 370 -3.27 -17.61 -28.26
C ASN A 370 -3.47 -16.50 -27.21
N ILE A 371 -2.45 -16.16 -26.44
CA ILE A 371 -2.57 -15.14 -25.39
C ILE A 371 -2.28 -13.73 -25.89
N LEU A 372 -1.65 -13.57 -27.06
CA LEU A 372 -1.28 -12.26 -27.61
C LEU A 372 -2.50 -11.34 -27.76
N LEU A 373 -3.62 -11.91 -28.21
CA LEU A 373 -4.89 -11.18 -28.28
C LEU A 373 -5.37 -10.74 -26.90
N SER A 374 -5.31 -11.62 -25.89
CA SER A 374 -5.73 -11.28 -24.54
C SER A 374 -4.85 -10.19 -23.91
N ILE A 375 -3.55 -10.16 -24.22
CA ILE A 375 -2.63 -9.08 -23.82
C ILE A 375 -3.04 -7.76 -24.49
N ALA A 376 -3.30 -7.78 -25.80
CA ALA A 376 -3.76 -6.59 -26.51
C ALA A 376 -5.10 -6.09 -25.93
N MET A 377 -6.07 -6.99 -25.73
CA MET A 377 -7.40 -6.66 -25.21
C MET A 377 -7.40 -6.17 -23.75
N SER A 378 -6.38 -6.50 -22.95
CA SER A 378 -6.27 -6.00 -21.56
C SER A 378 -5.76 -4.56 -21.46
N GLY A 379 -5.29 -3.99 -22.58
CA GLY A 379 -4.79 -2.62 -22.62
C GLY A 379 -3.37 -2.43 -22.07
N GLN A 380 -2.66 -3.51 -21.72
CA GLN A 380 -1.31 -3.44 -21.14
C GLN A 380 -0.23 -3.32 -22.24
N SER A 381 -0.01 -2.10 -22.73
CA SER A 381 0.90 -1.76 -23.84
C SER A 381 2.32 -2.28 -23.62
N GLN A 382 2.85 -2.09 -22.41
CA GLN A 382 4.20 -2.51 -22.01
C GLN A 382 4.37 -4.03 -22.02
N THR A 383 3.36 -4.78 -21.57
CA THR A 383 3.35 -6.24 -21.62
C THR A 383 3.38 -6.72 -23.07
N LEU A 384 2.58 -6.10 -23.95
CA LEU A 384 2.59 -6.44 -25.37
C LEU A 384 3.96 -6.15 -26.00
N ASP A 385 4.54 -4.98 -25.73
CA ASP A 385 5.87 -4.60 -26.20
C ASP A 385 6.95 -5.59 -25.77
N TYR A 386 6.95 -6.01 -24.51
CA TYR A 386 7.85 -7.03 -24.00
C TYR A 386 7.82 -8.32 -24.84
N PHE A 387 6.64 -8.89 -25.09
CA PHE A 387 6.51 -10.14 -25.85
C PHE A 387 6.82 -9.98 -27.34
N LEU A 388 6.46 -8.84 -27.95
CA LEU A 388 6.80 -8.57 -29.35
C LEU A 388 8.31 -8.41 -29.55
N ASN A 389 9.00 -7.75 -28.61
CA ASN A 389 10.46 -7.63 -28.63
C ASN A 389 11.14 -8.98 -28.42
N LYS A 390 10.59 -9.84 -27.55
CA LYS A 390 11.11 -11.19 -27.31
C LYS A 390 10.93 -12.12 -28.52
N LYS A 391 9.82 -12.00 -29.26
CA LYS A 391 9.53 -12.82 -30.45
C LYS A 391 8.95 -11.95 -31.59
N PRO A 392 9.81 -11.30 -32.40
CA PRO A 392 9.37 -10.37 -33.45
C PRO A 392 8.41 -10.96 -34.49
N SER A 393 8.44 -12.28 -34.72
CA SER A 393 7.50 -12.94 -35.64
C SER A 393 6.03 -12.78 -35.23
N LEU A 394 5.74 -12.54 -33.95
CA LEU A 394 4.39 -12.29 -33.45
C LEU A 394 3.81 -10.97 -33.93
N GLN A 395 4.66 -9.98 -34.19
CA GLN A 395 4.22 -8.68 -34.71
C GLN A 395 3.54 -8.87 -36.07
N GLN A 396 4.14 -9.68 -36.94
CA GLN A 396 3.58 -9.97 -38.26
C GLN A 396 2.26 -10.74 -38.14
N GLN A 397 2.18 -11.71 -37.22
CA GLN A 397 0.92 -12.46 -37.00
C GLN A 397 -0.21 -11.56 -36.47
N LEU A 398 0.12 -10.56 -35.64
CA LEU A 398 -0.85 -9.58 -35.15
C LEU A 398 -1.34 -8.65 -36.27
N LEU A 399 -0.50 -8.34 -37.25
CA LEU A 399 -0.84 -7.52 -38.42
C LEU A 399 -1.64 -8.30 -39.48
N ASP A 400 -1.30 -9.57 -39.71
CA ASP A 400 -1.88 -10.41 -40.77
C ASP A 400 -3.33 -10.82 -40.50
N SER A 401 -3.92 -10.35 -39.40
CA SER A 401 -5.29 -10.68 -38.96
C SER A 401 -5.53 -12.18 -38.75
N SER A 402 -4.46 -12.98 -38.69
CA SER A 402 -4.54 -14.44 -38.49
C SER A 402 -4.95 -14.80 -37.06
N ILE A 403 -4.62 -13.93 -36.10
CA ILE A 403 -4.96 -14.09 -34.68
C ILE A 403 -6.25 -13.37 -34.33
N VAL A 404 -6.48 -12.15 -34.84
CA VAL A 404 -7.70 -11.38 -34.56
C VAL A 404 -8.09 -10.48 -35.72
N ASP A 405 -9.39 -10.29 -35.91
CA ASP A 405 -9.92 -9.19 -36.72
C ASP A 405 -9.52 -7.84 -36.10
N PRO A 406 -8.68 -7.03 -36.77
CA PRO A 406 -8.25 -5.74 -36.27
C PRO A 406 -9.41 -4.80 -35.92
N LYS A 407 -10.55 -4.91 -36.64
CA LYS A 407 -11.73 -4.09 -36.35
C LYS A 407 -12.35 -4.44 -35.01
N GLN A 408 -12.44 -5.74 -34.68
CA GLN A 408 -12.96 -6.18 -33.40
C GLN A 408 -12.06 -5.75 -32.25
N LEU A 409 -10.74 -5.90 -32.42
CA LEU A 409 -9.77 -5.46 -31.42
C LEU A 409 -9.87 -3.95 -31.18
N ILE A 410 -9.87 -3.13 -32.23
CA ILE A 410 -9.98 -1.66 -32.09
C ILE A 410 -11.31 -1.27 -31.43
N ASN A 411 -12.43 -1.90 -31.81
CA ASN A 411 -13.72 -1.65 -31.18
C ASN A 411 -13.70 -1.95 -29.68
N HIS A 412 -13.08 -3.07 -29.29
CA HIS A 412 -12.91 -3.43 -27.88
C HIS A 412 -12.06 -2.38 -27.15
N LEU A 413 -10.90 -2.00 -27.71
CA LEU A 413 -10.01 -1.01 -27.08
C LEU A 413 -10.67 0.35 -26.90
N ILE A 414 -11.52 0.79 -27.84
CA ILE A 414 -12.26 2.04 -27.69
C ILE A 414 -13.34 1.91 -26.61
N ARG A 415 -14.11 0.82 -26.64
CA ARG A 415 -15.19 0.58 -25.68
C ARG A 415 -14.67 0.51 -24.24
N GLU A 416 -13.56 -0.17 -24.02
CA GLU A 416 -12.91 -0.31 -22.71
C GLU A 416 -11.96 0.85 -22.38
N ASN A 417 -11.91 1.89 -23.23
CA ASN A 417 -11.09 3.09 -23.05
C ASN A 417 -9.56 2.81 -22.91
N HIS A 418 -9.07 1.78 -23.59
CA HIS A 418 -7.64 1.44 -23.69
C HIS A 418 -6.93 2.23 -24.80
N LEU A 419 -7.00 3.57 -24.73
CA LEU A 419 -6.48 4.45 -25.78
C LEU A 419 -4.95 4.37 -25.93
N GLU A 420 -4.22 4.09 -24.85
CA GLU A 420 -2.76 3.92 -24.88
C GLU A 420 -2.35 2.70 -25.71
N MET A 421 -3.02 1.56 -25.50
CA MET A 421 -2.81 0.36 -26.32
C MET A 421 -3.13 0.65 -27.79
N LEU A 422 -4.22 1.39 -28.06
CA LEU A 422 -4.57 1.76 -29.43
C LEU A 422 -3.44 2.57 -30.08
N LEU A 423 -2.93 3.61 -29.43
CA LEU A 423 -1.78 4.39 -29.93
C LEU A 423 -0.57 3.50 -30.19
N TYR A 424 -0.25 2.62 -29.24
CA TYR A 424 0.85 1.67 -29.36
C TYR A 424 0.73 0.78 -30.60
N LEU A 425 -0.46 0.23 -30.89
CA LEU A 425 -0.69 -0.59 -32.08
C LEU A 425 -0.46 0.18 -33.39
N PHE A 426 -0.81 1.47 -33.44
CA PHE A 426 -0.60 2.30 -34.64
C PHE A 426 0.85 2.75 -34.80
N GLU A 427 1.49 3.16 -33.71
CA GLU A 427 2.84 3.74 -33.76
C GLU A 427 3.95 2.70 -33.80
N LYS A 428 3.80 1.59 -33.05
CA LYS A 428 4.86 0.59 -32.86
C LYS A 428 4.59 -0.69 -33.63
N VAL A 429 3.37 -1.21 -33.57
CA VAL A 429 3.03 -2.47 -34.25
C VAL A 429 2.83 -2.26 -35.75
N GLY A 430 2.30 -1.11 -36.17
CA GLY A 430 2.11 -0.74 -37.57
C GLY A 430 0.70 -0.95 -38.10
N PHE A 431 -0.32 -0.87 -37.23
CA PHE A 431 -1.73 -0.95 -37.66
C PHE A 431 -2.05 0.14 -38.69
N LYS A 432 -2.77 -0.22 -39.76
CA LYS A 432 -3.12 0.70 -40.84
C LYS A 432 -4.30 1.59 -40.45
N ASN A 433 -4.23 2.87 -40.80
CA ASN A 433 -5.29 3.86 -40.56
C ASN A 433 -6.66 3.47 -41.15
N GLU A 434 -6.68 2.59 -42.15
CA GLU A 434 -7.89 2.07 -42.78
C GLU A 434 -8.80 1.33 -41.79
N TYR A 435 -8.25 0.75 -40.73
CA TYR A 435 -9.04 0.09 -39.70
C TYR A 435 -9.85 1.06 -38.83
N ILE A 436 -9.42 2.32 -38.70
CA ILE A 436 -10.14 3.37 -37.94
C ILE A 436 -11.22 4.05 -38.78
N LYS A 437 -11.05 4.15 -40.11
CA LYS A 437 -11.97 4.91 -40.99
C LYS A 437 -13.46 4.57 -40.79
N PRO A 438 -13.88 3.30 -40.66
CA PRO A 438 -15.27 2.96 -40.41
C PRO A 438 -15.79 3.45 -39.06
N LEU A 439 -14.92 3.51 -38.04
CA LEU A 439 -15.28 3.87 -36.66
C LEU A 439 -15.51 5.37 -36.48
N LEU A 440 -14.85 6.19 -37.31
CA LEU A 440 -15.08 7.65 -37.34
C LEU A 440 -16.50 8.03 -37.77
N LYS A 441 -17.26 7.12 -38.39
CA LYS A 441 -18.67 7.34 -38.72
C LYS A 441 -19.58 7.24 -37.49
N ASN A 442 -19.13 6.58 -36.42
CA ASN A 442 -19.86 6.51 -35.17
C ASN A 442 -19.62 7.81 -34.37
N THR A 443 -20.66 8.64 -34.23
CA THR A 443 -20.59 9.94 -33.57
C THR A 443 -20.09 9.87 -32.12
N ASN A 444 -20.37 8.78 -31.40
CA ASN A 444 -19.91 8.59 -30.03
C ASN A 444 -18.41 8.28 -29.95
N MET A 445 -17.87 7.51 -30.90
CA MET A 445 -16.44 7.15 -30.93
C MET A 445 -15.56 8.21 -31.59
N LYS A 446 -16.14 9.08 -32.43
CA LYS A 446 -15.43 10.09 -33.21
C LYS A 446 -14.56 11.03 -32.35
N GLN A 447 -15.06 11.47 -31.19
CA GLN A 447 -14.30 12.41 -30.34
C GLN A 447 -13.06 11.75 -29.73
N GLN A 448 -13.19 10.53 -29.17
CA GLN A 448 -12.06 9.79 -28.61
C GLN A 448 -11.02 9.46 -29.68
N LEU A 449 -11.47 9.02 -30.86
CA LEU A 449 -10.59 8.74 -32.00
C LEU A 449 -9.86 9.98 -32.52
N LEU A 450 -10.49 11.16 -32.52
CA LEU A 450 -9.83 12.40 -32.91
C LEU A 450 -8.68 12.78 -31.96
N ILE A 451 -8.78 12.48 -30.67
CA ILE A 451 -7.70 12.70 -29.69
C ILE A 451 -6.51 11.81 -30.05
N VAL A 452 -6.77 10.51 -30.26
CA VAL A 452 -5.76 9.51 -30.62
C VAL A 452 -5.08 9.89 -31.95
N LEU A 453 -5.85 10.24 -32.98
CA LEU A 453 -5.30 10.64 -34.28
C LEU A 453 -4.49 11.93 -34.22
N LYS A 454 -4.90 12.92 -33.40
CA LYS A 454 -4.10 14.13 -33.16
C LYS A 454 -2.75 13.78 -32.52
N GLN A 455 -2.72 12.83 -31.59
CA GLN A 455 -1.47 12.37 -30.94
C GLN A 455 -0.56 11.63 -31.93
N ILE A 456 -1.11 10.72 -32.76
CA ILE A 456 -0.35 10.01 -33.81
C ILE A 456 0.20 10.99 -34.86
N GLY A 457 -0.58 12.02 -35.24
CA GLY A 457 -0.13 13.03 -36.19
C GLY A 457 1.06 13.84 -35.66
N GLN A 458 1.06 14.16 -34.36
CA GLN A 458 2.16 14.88 -33.71
C GLN A 458 3.44 14.04 -33.59
N SER A 459 3.35 12.72 -33.45
CA SER A 459 4.52 11.85 -33.34
C SER A 459 5.24 11.63 -34.68
N LYS A 460 4.51 11.63 -35.81
CA LYS A 460 5.09 11.50 -37.17
C LYS A 460 5.69 12.78 -37.75
N CYS A 461 5.37 13.95 -37.19
CA CYS A 461 5.96 15.22 -37.58
C CYS A 461 7.24 15.58 -36.79
N LYS A 462 7.69 14.70 -35.89
CA LYS A 462 9.01 14.73 -35.26
C LYS A 462 9.88 13.68 -35.91
#